data_AF-A0A4Y9IJH9-F1
#
_entry.id   AF-A0A4Y9IJH9-F1
#
_cell.length_a   1.000
_cell.length_b   1.000
_cell.length_c   1.000
_cell.angle_alpha   90.00
_cell.angle_beta   90.00
_cell.angle_gamma   90.00
#
_symmetry.space_group_name_H-M   'P 1'
#
loop_
_entity.id
_entity.type
_entity.pdbx_description
1 polymer ?
#
loop_
_entity_poly.entity_id
_entity_poly.type
_entity_poly.pdbx_seq_one_letter_code
_entity_poly.pdbx_strand_id
1 'polypeptide(L)'
;MKLYILGNTNDDKGTQLEILTKEMLEKQGYSNIAGNVIVSGGSEFDAVASYKMPLATNYIEYQVICECKAHSNPINITDWMKFIGKVYVEKLKNDHTTGLMIALSGANGNVIGSYNEIKDRGLVNLMVGDDIIEFLTKEYNLTSAQSIESYVKRFTDKSISIISLAYYDQAIYWIVGFIEGGFTVLKKNATQLNSKELEIIVELLDKNTEYTGYIDIEQENEARNRRINIEKVALSILMDASKPLSIDKVFAQYEDITTQKSNEKATKDEIGNALRNNSFAIESEEKYYLKEFDIDSLIEFFKYIYSEILPVRLLGRKWFSEKINEELFTKVLDIQCKIKVSEKQRRECLFLIKHSPSALAYAIHPDEDLTRYRSPNGTTIAENVDKGHTQMFVQKLTDLFIKDFHNQALHELYFSDYGIFDVRIEQTLTILNEGENVLSIVNNRNMSLGRLDKEFGNQIILISKLPED
;
A
#
# COMPACT_ATOMS: atom_id res chain seq x y z
N MET A 1 -6.48 -17.28 -7.61
CA MET A 1 -7.26 -16.67 -6.51
C MET A 1 -8.27 -17.70 -6.06
N LYS A 2 -8.48 -17.90 -4.75
CA LYS A 2 -9.53 -18.82 -4.26
C LYS A 2 -10.74 -18.02 -3.76
N LEU A 3 -11.94 -18.57 -3.91
CA LEU A 3 -13.16 -18.05 -3.29
C LEU A 3 -13.57 -18.98 -2.14
N TYR A 4 -13.87 -18.40 -0.99
CA TYR A 4 -14.41 -19.09 0.18
C TYR A 4 -15.83 -18.63 0.43
N ILE A 5 -16.78 -19.56 0.48
CA ILE A 5 -18.10 -19.30 1.05
C ILE A 5 -18.01 -19.64 2.53
N LEU A 6 -18.18 -18.63 3.38
CA LEU A 6 -18.09 -18.79 4.83
C LEU A 6 -19.44 -19.21 5.40
N GLY A 7 -19.43 -19.89 6.54
CA GLY A 7 -20.63 -20.26 7.27
C GLY A 7 -20.28 -20.85 8.63
N ASN A 8 -21.19 -20.74 9.59
CA ASN A 8 -21.01 -21.29 10.94
C ASN A 8 -21.04 -22.82 10.94
N THR A 9 -21.76 -23.41 10.00
CA THR A 9 -21.91 -24.84 9.78
C THR A 9 -21.83 -25.15 8.28
N ASN A 10 -21.76 -26.44 7.92
CA ASN A 10 -21.83 -26.84 6.50
C ASN A 10 -23.19 -26.49 5.87
N ASP A 11 -24.28 -26.52 6.65
CA ASP A 11 -25.61 -26.14 6.18
C ASP A 11 -25.70 -24.62 5.94
N ASP A 12 -25.11 -23.82 6.83
CA ASP A 12 -24.99 -22.36 6.64
C ASP A 12 -24.19 -22.04 5.38
N LYS A 13 -23.06 -22.73 5.12
CA LYS A 13 -22.32 -22.57 3.86
C LYS A 13 -23.18 -22.84 2.61
N GLY A 14 -23.96 -23.92 2.65
CA GLY A 14 -24.91 -24.23 1.57
C GLY A 14 -25.90 -23.09 1.36
N THR A 15 -26.48 -22.62 2.46
CA THR A 15 -27.42 -21.49 2.49
C THR A 15 -26.78 -20.21 1.93
N GLN A 16 -25.54 -19.89 2.29
CA GLN A 16 -24.83 -18.71 1.76
C GLN A 16 -24.60 -18.81 0.25
N LEU A 17 -24.27 -19.99 -0.28
CA LEU A 17 -24.13 -20.21 -1.72
C LEU A 17 -25.49 -20.10 -2.45
N GLU A 18 -26.57 -20.58 -1.83
CA GLU A 18 -27.93 -20.40 -2.36
C GLU A 18 -28.35 -18.93 -2.40
N ILE A 19 -28.03 -18.15 -1.36
CA ILE A 19 -28.30 -16.71 -1.32
C ILE A 19 -27.55 -16.01 -2.46
N LEU A 20 -26.25 -16.28 -2.60
CA LEU A 20 -25.45 -15.74 -3.71
C LEU A 20 -26.03 -16.13 -5.08
N THR A 21 -26.50 -17.36 -5.23
CA THR A 21 -27.13 -17.84 -6.47
C THR A 21 -28.39 -17.06 -6.79
N LYS A 22 -29.24 -16.78 -5.80
CA LYS A 22 -30.46 -15.98 -6.00
C LYS A 22 -30.13 -14.56 -6.43
N GLU A 23 -29.11 -13.95 -5.84
CA GLU A 23 -28.61 -12.63 -6.27
C GLU A 23 -28.10 -12.66 -7.71
N MET A 24 -27.35 -13.71 -8.10
CA MET A 24 -26.87 -13.89 -9.47
C MET A 24 -28.02 -13.91 -10.47
N LEU A 25 -29.07 -14.67 -10.18
CA LEU A 25 -30.26 -14.76 -11.03
C LEU A 25 -30.99 -13.42 -11.11
N GLU A 26 -31.17 -12.73 -9.97
CA GLU A 26 -31.82 -11.41 -9.95
C GLU A 26 -31.07 -10.39 -10.81
N LYS A 27 -29.73 -10.34 -10.69
CA LYS A 27 -28.87 -9.44 -11.48
C LYS A 27 -28.87 -9.75 -12.98
N GLN A 28 -29.12 -11.00 -13.35
CA GLN A 28 -29.28 -11.42 -14.74
C GLN A 28 -30.70 -11.15 -15.28
N GLY A 29 -31.60 -10.56 -14.48
CA GLY A 29 -32.95 -10.17 -14.90
C GLY A 29 -34.01 -11.24 -14.71
N TYR A 30 -33.70 -12.35 -14.02
CA TYR A 30 -34.70 -13.34 -13.65
C TYR A 30 -35.64 -12.81 -12.55
N SER A 31 -36.84 -13.37 -12.50
CA SER A 31 -37.93 -13.01 -11.59
C SER A 31 -38.58 -14.27 -11.01
N ASN A 32 -39.43 -14.11 -9.99
CA ASN A 32 -40.06 -15.22 -9.23
C ASN A 32 -39.02 -16.20 -8.66
N ILE A 33 -37.96 -15.66 -8.06
CA ILE A 33 -36.86 -16.45 -7.52
C ILE A 33 -37.31 -17.09 -6.21
N ALA A 34 -37.36 -18.42 -6.17
CA ALA A 34 -37.69 -19.20 -4.99
C ALA A 34 -36.54 -20.15 -4.66
N GLY A 35 -36.29 -20.39 -3.37
CA GLY A 35 -35.30 -21.38 -2.91
C GLY A 35 -35.95 -22.63 -2.34
N ASN A 36 -35.20 -23.73 -2.29
CA ASN A 36 -35.60 -24.99 -1.66
C ASN A 36 -36.98 -25.46 -2.12
N VAL A 37 -37.17 -25.51 -3.44
CA VAL A 37 -38.44 -25.87 -4.08
C VAL A 37 -38.53 -27.38 -4.25
N ILE A 38 -39.54 -27.98 -3.63
CA ILE A 38 -39.86 -29.41 -3.78
C ILE A 38 -40.96 -29.55 -4.84
N VAL A 39 -40.68 -30.27 -5.91
CA VAL A 39 -41.64 -30.51 -7.01
C VAL A 39 -42.28 -31.91 -6.93
N SER A 40 -43.36 -32.09 -7.71
CA SER A 40 -44.03 -33.38 -7.86
C SER A 40 -43.04 -34.47 -8.31
N GLY A 41 -42.96 -35.55 -7.53
CA GLY A 41 -41.96 -36.60 -7.68
C GLY A 41 -40.85 -36.60 -6.62
N GLY A 42 -40.83 -35.61 -5.72
CA GLY A 42 -39.91 -35.57 -4.56
C GLY A 42 -38.53 -35.00 -4.88
N SER A 43 -38.32 -34.43 -6.07
CA SER A 43 -37.10 -33.72 -6.42
C SER A 43 -37.06 -32.36 -5.75
N GLU A 44 -35.91 -32.02 -5.18
CA GLU A 44 -35.63 -30.71 -4.59
C GLU A 44 -34.69 -29.91 -5.50
N PHE A 45 -34.96 -28.60 -5.59
CA PHE A 45 -34.16 -27.60 -6.30
C PHE A 45 -33.72 -26.50 -5.33
N ASP A 46 -32.43 -26.17 -5.36
CA ASP A 46 -31.83 -25.20 -4.44
C ASP A 46 -32.32 -23.78 -4.77
N ALA A 47 -32.48 -23.47 -6.06
CA ALA A 47 -33.18 -22.28 -6.53
C ALA A 47 -33.94 -22.52 -7.84
N VAL A 48 -35.04 -21.81 -8.02
CA VAL A 48 -35.82 -21.78 -9.27
C VAL A 48 -36.14 -20.33 -9.59
N ALA A 49 -36.00 -19.95 -10.85
CA ALA A 49 -36.36 -18.61 -11.31
C ALA A 49 -36.94 -18.65 -12.73
N SER A 50 -37.52 -17.53 -13.16
CA SER A 50 -38.20 -17.40 -14.44
C SER A 50 -37.86 -16.07 -15.12
N TYR A 51 -37.60 -16.11 -16.42
CA TYR A 51 -37.45 -14.94 -17.26
C TYR A 51 -38.58 -14.90 -18.28
N LYS A 52 -39.30 -13.78 -18.33
CA LYS A 52 -40.44 -13.61 -19.25
C LYS A 52 -40.02 -12.78 -20.45
N MET A 53 -40.03 -13.37 -21.64
CA MET A 53 -39.83 -12.63 -22.89
C MET A 53 -41.17 -12.25 -23.51
N PRO A 54 -41.39 -10.97 -23.83
CA PRO A 54 -42.58 -10.55 -24.58
C PRO A 54 -42.54 -11.10 -26.01
N LEU A 55 -43.64 -11.69 -26.44
CA LEU A 55 -43.87 -12.18 -27.80
C LEU A 55 -45.21 -11.65 -28.30
N ALA A 56 -45.19 -10.51 -28.99
CA ALA A 56 -46.36 -9.76 -29.43
C ALA A 56 -47.36 -9.47 -28.28
N THR A 57 -48.42 -10.27 -28.15
CA THR A 57 -49.46 -10.11 -27.11
C THR A 57 -49.31 -11.08 -25.93
N ASN A 58 -48.38 -12.04 -26.00
CA ASN A 58 -48.15 -13.06 -24.98
C ASN A 58 -46.73 -12.95 -24.40
N TYR A 59 -46.44 -13.76 -23.38
CA TYR A 59 -45.09 -13.94 -22.85
C TYR A 59 -44.69 -15.41 -22.98
N ILE A 60 -43.44 -15.65 -23.35
CA ILE A 60 -42.82 -16.98 -23.19
C ILE A 60 -42.04 -16.95 -21.88
N GLU A 61 -42.27 -17.94 -21.03
CA GLU A 61 -41.60 -18.11 -19.75
C GLU A 61 -40.44 -19.10 -19.87
N TYR A 62 -39.23 -18.59 -19.70
CA TYR A 62 -37.99 -19.36 -19.65
C TYR A 62 -37.66 -19.64 -18.19
N GLN A 63 -37.83 -20.89 -17.78
CA GLN A 63 -37.54 -21.33 -16.41
C GLN A 63 -36.08 -21.75 -16.28
N VAL A 64 -35.43 -21.38 -15.19
CA VAL A 64 -34.13 -21.90 -14.79
C VAL A 64 -34.27 -22.63 -13.46
N ILE A 65 -33.74 -23.86 -13.40
CA ILE A 65 -33.62 -24.64 -12.16
C ILE A 65 -32.15 -24.75 -11.78
N CYS A 66 -31.85 -24.57 -10.50
CA CYS A 66 -30.49 -24.47 -10.01
C CYS A 66 -30.14 -25.57 -9.02
N GLU A 67 -28.88 -26.00 -9.06
CA GLU A 67 -28.28 -26.88 -8.06
C GLU A 67 -26.93 -26.29 -7.63
N CYS A 68 -26.73 -26.14 -6.33
CA CYS A 68 -25.59 -25.53 -5.68
C CYS A 68 -24.79 -26.60 -4.92
N LYS A 69 -23.46 -26.58 -5.07
CA LYS A 69 -22.55 -27.47 -4.34
C LYS A 69 -21.41 -26.67 -3.71
N ALA A 70 -21.50 -26.48 -2.40
CA ALA A 70 -20.51 -25.78 -1.56
C ALA A 70 -19.47 -26.73 -0.92
N HIS A 71 -19.24 -27.90 -1.53
CA HIS A 71 -18.27 -28.88 -1.01
C HIS A 71 -16.84 -28.46 -1.32
N SER A 72 -15.88 -28.93 -0.52
CA SER A 72 -14.44 -28.72 -0.72
C SER A 72 -13.86 -29.51 -1.91
N ASN A 73 -14.59 -30.52 -2.38
CA ASN A 73 -14.18 -31.39 -3.49
C ASN A 73 -14.93 -30.99 -4.77
N PRO A 74 -14.29 -31.12 -5.95
CA PRO A 74 -14.96 -30.91 -7.22
C PRO A 74 -16.17 -31.82 -7.39
N ILE A 75 -17.21 -31.33 -8.06
CA ILE A 75 -18.40 -32.13 -8.36
C ILE A 75 -18.02 -33.34 -9.23
N ASN A 76 -18.65 -34.48 -8.92
CA ASN A 76 -18.41 -35.73 -9.61
C ASN A 76 -19.51 -36.03 -10.66
N ILE A 77 -19.28 -37.07 -11.46
CA ILE A 77 -20.19 -37.44 -12.55
C ILE A 77 -21.57 -37.90 -12.05
N THR A 78 -21.65 -38.45 -10.84
CA THR A 78 -22.93 -38.89 -10.25
C THR A 78 -23.81 -37.70 -9.91
N ASP A 79 -23.25 -36.65 -9.31
CA ASP A 79 -23.98 -35.42 -9.01
C ASP A 79 -24.44 -34.72 -10.29
N TRP A 80 -23.55 -34.66 -11.28
CA TRP A 80 -23.84 -34.12 -12.61
C TRP A 80 -24.98 -34.85 -13.33
N MET A 81 -24.94 -36.18 -13.39
CA MET A 81 -25.97 -36.98 -14.06
C MET A 81 -27.32 -36.91 -13.33
N LYS A 82 -27.31 -36.85 -12.00
CA LYS A 82 -28.54 -36.61 -11.21
C LYS A 82 -29.15 -35.27 -11.59
N PHE A 83 -28.35 -34.20 -11.64
CA PHE A 83 -28.83 -32.87 -12.01
C PHE A 83 -29.39 -32.83 -13.44
N ILE A 84 -28.68 -33.39 -14.43
CA ILE A 84 -29.17 -33.51 -15.81
C ILE A 84 -30.52 -34.25 -15.84
N GLY A 85 -30.64 -35.35 -15.10
CA GLY A 85 -31.90 -36.10 -15.00
C GLY A 85 -33.05 -35.23 -14.50
N LYS A 86 -32.82 -34.41 -13.47
CA LYS A 86 -33.83 -33.46 -12.98
C LYS A 86 -34.22 -32.43 -14.05
N VAL A 87 -33.23 -31.83 -14.73
CA VAL A 87 -33.47 -30.85 -15.82
C VAL A 87 -34.27 -31.47 -16.96
N TYR A 88 -33.94 -32.70 -17.36
CA TYR A 88 -34.66 -33.41 -18.41
C TYR A 88 -36.13 -33.62 -18.05
N VAL A 89 -36.42 -34.05 -16.82
CA VAL A 89 -37.81 -34.25 -16.35
C VAL A 89 -38.60 -32.94 -16.31
N GLU A 90 -38.01 -31.83 -15.87
CA GLU A 90 -38.69 -30.53 -15.88
C GLU A 90 -38.89 -30.00 -17.30
N LYS A 91 -37.95 -30.29 -18.21
CA LYS A 91 -38.08 -29.89 -19.61
C LYS A 91 -39.25 -30.57 -20.32
N LEU A 92 -39.61 -31.80 -19.93
CA LEU A 92 -40.83 -32.47 -20.42
C LEU A 92 -42.12 -31.74 -20.00
N LYS A 93 -42.07 -30.90 -18.96
CA LYS A 93 -43.20 -30.05 -18.51
C LYS A 93 -43.18 -28.68 -19.17
N ASN A 94 -41.99 -28.09 -19.34
CA ASN A 94 -41.76 -26.83 -20.03
C ASN A 94 -40.48 -26.91 -20.88
N ASP A 95 -40.63 -26.97 -22.21
CA ASP A 95 -39.52 -27.11 -23.16
C ASP A 95 -38.49 -25.97 -23.08
N HIS A 96 -38.87 -24.82 -22.51
CA HIS A 96 -38.00 -23.67 -22.29
C HIS A 96 -37.19 -23.73 -21.00
N THR A 97 -37.27 -24.83 -20.25
CA THR A 97 -36.49 -25.01 -19.01
C THR A 97 -35.02 -25.25 -19.32
N THR A 98 -34.16 -24.57 -18.55
CA THR A 98 -32.70 -24.76 -18.53
C THR A 98 -32.23 -25.07 -17.11
N GLY A 99 -31.10 -25.75 -17.00
CA GLY A 99 -30.42 -26.00 -15.71
C GLY A 99 -29.23 -25.07 -15.50
N LEU A 100 -28.99 -24.65 -14.26
CA LEU A 100 -27.76 -23.99 -13.83
C LEU A 100 -27.15 -24.76 -12.65
N MET A 101 -25.97 -25.37 -12.84
CA MET A 101 -25.23 -25.98 -11.74
C MET A 101 -24.10 -25.05 -11.30
N ILE A 102 -24.02 -24.77 -9.99
CA ILE A 102 -23.00 -23.90 -9.39
C ILE A 102 -22.17 -24.72 -8.41
N ALA A 103 -20.85 -24.73 -8.58
CA ALA A 103 -19.94 -25.50 -7.74
C ALA A 103 -18.72 -24.67 -7.29
N LEU A 104 -18.53 -24.56 -5.97
CA LEU A 104 -17.45 -23.76 -5.39
C LEU A 104 -16.06 -24.34 -5.72
N SER A 105 -15.87 -25.63 -5.50
CA SER A 105 -14.59 -26.33 -5.72
C SER A 105 -14.41 -26.89 -7.13
N GLY A 106 -15.21 -26.41 -8.09
CA GLY A 106 -15.12 -26.80 -9.49
C GLY A 106 -15.72 -28.14 -9.83
N ALA A 107 -15.36 -28.67 -11.00
CA ALA A 107 -15.87 -29.92 -11.54
C ALA A 107 -14.73 -30.81 -12.03
N ASN A 108 -14.86 -32.13 -11.84
CA ASN A 108 -13.81 -33.06 -12.29
C ASN A 108 -13.81 -33.25 -13.82
N GLY A 109 -12.76 -33.87 -14.36
CA GLY A 109 -12.58 -34.04 -15.81
C GLY A 109 -13.72 -34.77 -16.52
N ASN A 110 -14.40 -35.71 -15.84
CA ASN A 110 -15.54 -36.42 -16.42
C ASN A 110 -16.76 -35.50 -16.58
N VAL A 111 -17.02 -34.65 -15.59
CA VAL A 111 -18.10 -33.66 -15.65
C VAL A 111 -17.81 -32.62 -16.73
N ILE A 112 -16.58 -32.11 -16.80
CA ILE A 112 -16.17 -31.15 -17.83
C ILE A 112 -16.30 -31.76 -19.25
N GLY A 113 -15.88 -33.02 -19.42
CA GLY A 113 -16.07 -33.74 -20.68
C GLY A 113 -17.54 -33.82 -21.09
N SER A 114 -18.41 -34.27 -20.17
CA SER A 114 -19.85 -34.36 -20.42
C SER A 114 -20.50 -33.00 -20.69
N TYR A 115 -20.14 -31.95 -19.94
CA TYR A 115 -20.67 -30.60 -20.13
C TYR A 115 -20.32 -30.06 -21.53
N ASN A 116 -19.09 -30.25 -21.99
CA ASN A 116 -18.67 -29.76 -23.31
C ASN A 116 -19.44 -30.40 -24.47
N GLU A 117 -19.95 -31.62 -24.31
CA GLU A 117 -20.77 -32.30 -25.34
C GLU A 117 -22.20 -31.74 -25.42
N ILE A 118 -22.72 -31.16 -24.33
CA ILE A 118 -24.13 -30.76 -24.22
C ILE A 118 -24.36 -29.26 -24.09
N LYS A 119 -23.32 -28.47 -23.80
CA LYS A 119 -23.44 -27.01 -23.59
C LYS A 119 -24.07 -26.28 -24.78
N ASP A 120 -23.73 -26.69 -26.01
CA ASP A 120 -24.23 -26.05 -27.24
C ASP A 120 -25.73 -26.34 -27.48
N ARG A 121 -26.30 -27.30 -26.76
CA ARG A 121 -27.74 -27.60 -26.80
C ARG A 121 -28.55 -26.67 -25.90
N GLY A 122 -27.90 -25.79 -25.13
CA GLY A 122 -28.55 -24.84 -24.22
C GLY A 122 -29.37 -25.51 -23.11
N LEU A 123 -29.07 -26.78 -22.79
CA LEU A 123 -29.82 -27.55 -21.80
C LEU A 123 -29.41 -27.18 -20.37
N VAL A 124 -28.11 -27.05 -20.14
CA VAL A 124 -27.51 -26.79 -18.84
C VAL A 124 -26.34 -25.83 -18.96
N ASN A 125 -26.16 -24.99 -17.96
CA ASN A 125 -24.99 -24.17 -17.72
C ASN A 125 -24.27 -24.67 -16.47
N LEU A 126 -22.95 -24.62 -16.49
CA LEU A 126 -22.10 -24.95 -15.35
C LEU A 126 -21.29 -23.70 -14.99
N MET A 127 -21.39 -23.23 -13.76
CA MET A 127 -20.55 -22.19 -13.20
C MET A 127 -19.68 -22.77 -12.08
N VAL A 128 -18.38 -22.60 -12.22
CA VAL A 128 -17.37 -23.06 -11.25
C VAL A 128 -16.60 -21.89 -10.67
N GLY A 129 -15.78 -22.12 -9.65
CA GLY A 129 -15.11 -21.10 -8.85
C GLY A 129 -14.66 -19.82 -9.57
N ASP A 130 -13.97 -19.93 -10.72
CA ASP A 130 -13.49 -18.75 -11.48
C ASP A 130 -14.64 -17.94 -12.11
N ASP A 131 -15.69 -18.59 -12.60
CA ASP A 131 -16.90 -17.93 -13.13
C ASP A 131 -17.61 -17.13 -12.03
N ILE A 132 -17.63 -17.68 -10.80
CA ILE A 132 -18.22 -17.01 -9.63
C ILE A 132 -17.37 -15.79 -9.25
N ILE A 133 -16.04 -15.91 -9.27
CA ILE A 133 -15.13 -14.78 -9.00
C ILE A 133 -15.32 -13.68 -10.05
N GLU A 134 -15.47 -14.01 -11.33
CA GLU A 134 -15.72 -13.04 -12.40
C GLU A 134 -17.04 -12.29 -12.16
N PHE A 135 -18.11 -13.02 -11.84
CA PHE A 135 -19.40 -12.42 -11.48
C PHE A 135 -19.27 -11.48 -10.28
N LEU A 136 -18.65 -11.93 -9.19
CA LEU A 136 -18.47 -11.14 -7.99
C LEU A 136 -17.65 -9.88 -8.26
N THR A 137 -16.58 -10.00 -9.06
CA THR A 137 -15.72 -8.86 -9.43
C THR A 137 -16.51 -7.76 -10.12
N LYS A 138 -17.38 -8.15 -11.05
CA LYS A 138 -18.22 -7.22 -11.81
C LYS A 138 -19.34 -6.63 -10.95
N GLU A 139 -20.13 -7.47 -10.28
CA GLU A 139 -21.33 -7.01 -9.58
C GLU A 139 -21.02 -6.24 -8.29
N TYR A 140 -19.96 -6.62 -7.57
CA TYR A 140 -19.59 -5.96 -6.33
C TYR A 140 -18.61 -4.80 -6.53
N ASN A 141 -18.15 -4.55 -7.77
CA ASN A 141 -17.10 -3.59 -8.11
C ASN A 141 -15.85 -3.79 -7.24
N LEU A 142 -15.31 -5.01 -7.27
CA LEU A 142 -14.18 -5.36 -6.41
C LEU A 142 -12.92 -4.60 -6.82
N THR A 143 -12.17 -4.13 -5.83
CA THR A 143 -10.83 -3.57 -6.05
C THR A 143 -9.89 -4.65 -6.59
N SER A 144 -9.01 -4.33 -7.55
CA SER A 144 -8.12 -5.35 -8.13
C SER A 144 -7.16 -5.94 -7.09
N ALA A 145 -6.79 -7.21 -7.24
CA ALA A 145 -5.83 -7.86 -6.34
C ALA A 145 -4.47 -7.12 -6.26
N GLN A 146 -4.02 -6.52 -7.36
CA GLN A 146 -2.80 -5.68 -7.39
C GLN A 146 -2.94 -4.42 -6.53
N SER A 147 -4.15 -3.83 -6.51
CA SER A 147 -4.43 -2.67 -5.66
C SER A 147 -4.50 -3.07 -4.18
N ILE A 148 -5.03 -4.26 -3.87
CA ILE A 148 -5.01 -4.83 -2.53
C ILE A 148 -3.58 -5.10 -2.06
N GLU A 149 -2.75 -5.73 -2.90
CA GLU A 149 -1.33 -5.93 -2.64
C GLU A 149 -0.62 -4.59 -2.37
N SER A 150 -0.86 -3.59 -3.21
CA SER A 150 -0.30 -2.25 -3.06
C SER A 150 -0.79 -1.52 -1.81
N TYR A 151 -2.01 -1.81 -1.34
CA TYR A 151 -2.55 -1.28 -0.08
C TYR A 151 -1.82 -1.91 1.10
N VAL A 152 -1.79 -3.24 1.18
CA VAL A 152 -1.18 -3.99 2.29
C VAL A 152 0.30 -3.67 2.45
N LYS A 153 1.05 -3.59 1.33
CA LYS A 153 2.48 -3.24 1.33
C LYS A 153 2.81 -1.84 1.86
N ARG A 154 1.82 -0.96 2.05
CA ARG A 154 2.05 0.34 2.71
C ARG A 154 2.21 0.21 4.21
N PHE A 155 1.69 -0.88 4.80
CA PHE A 155 1.63 -1.08 6.24
C PHE A 155 2.63 -2.13 6.72
N THR A 156 2.93 -3.13 5.89
CA THR A 156 3.82 -4.24 6.27
C THR A 156 4.82 -4.58 5.17
N ASP A 157 5.99 -5.05 5.59
CA ASP A 157 7.06 -5.61 4.76
C ASP A 157 6.94 -7.13 4.58
N LYS A 158 5.97 -7.78 5.25
CA LYS A 158 5.70 -9.21 5.12
C LYS A 158 5.41 -9.59 3.66
N SER A 159 5.95 -10.72 3.24
CA SER A 159 5.75 -11.20 1.88
C SER A 159 4.36 -11.81 1.72
N ILE A 160 3.61 -11.37 0.71
CA ILE A 160 2.27 -11.90 0.44
C ILE A 160 2.40 -13.25 -0.28
N SER A 161 1.76 -14.28 0.25
CA SER A 161 1.72 -15.63 -0.35
C SER A 161 0.54 -15.81 -1.30
N ILE A 162 -0.64 -15.31 -0.91
CA ILE A 162 -1.87 -15.47 -1.68
C ILE A 162 -2.88 -14.37 -1.34
N ILE A 163 -3.65 -13.98 -2.36
CA ILE A 163 -4.82 -13.12 -2.23
C ILE A 163 -6.05 -13.92 -2.65
N SER A 164 -7.04 -14.00 -1.76
CA SER A 164 -8.28 -14.77 -1.91
C SER A 164 -9.49 -13.92 -1.58
N LEU A 165 -10.67 -14.41 -1.95
CA LEU A 165 -11.96 -13.79 -1.64
C LEU A 165 -12.73 -14.64 -0.64
N ALA A 166 -13.47 -13.98 0.24
CA ALA A 166 -14.51 -14.59 1.06
C ALA A 166 -15.87 -13.92 0.79
N TYR A 167 -16.92 -14.72 0.78
CA TYR A 167 -18.32 -14.28 0.79
C TYR A 167 -19.00 -14.74 2.07
N TYR A 168 -19.70 -13.82 2.73
CA TYR A 168 -20.58 -14.10 3.86
C TYR A 168 -21.64 -13.00 3.94
N ASP A 169 -22.90 -13.38 4.13
CA ASP A 169 -24.00 -12.44 4.38
C ASP A 169 -24.04 -11.28 3.38
N GLN A 170 -24.01 -11.61 2.08
CA GLN A 170 -24.06 -10.65 0.97
C GLN A 170 -22.91 -9.63 0.95
N ALA A 171 -21.82 -9.93 1.66
CA ALA A 171 -20.61 -9.10 1.69
C ALA A 171 -19.40 -9.88 1.17
N ILE A 172 -18.48 -9.13 0.53
CA ILE A 172 -17.23 -9.66 -0.01
C ILE A 172 -16.05 -9.08 0.75
N TYR A 173 -15.12 -9.98 1.10
CA TYR A 173 -13.90 -9.69 1.83
C TYR A 173 -12.68 -10.18 1.05
N TRP A 174 -11.60 -9.40 1.11
CA TRP A 174 -10.28 -9.80 0.68
C TRP A 174 -9.54 -10.46 1.84
N ILE A 175 -8.98 -11.64 1.59
CA ILE A 175 -8.08 -12.33 2.51
C ILE A 175 -6.69 -12.27 1.90
N VAL A 176 -5.72 -11.79 2.68
CA VAL A 176 -4.32 -11.71 2.26
C VAL A 176 -3.49 -12.57 3.21
N GLY A 177 -3.01 -13.69 2.71
CA GLY A 177 -2.11 -14.59 3.44
C GLY A 177 -0.65 -14.17 3.28
N PHE A 178 0.15 -14.35 4.33
CA PHE A 178 1.58 -14.05 4.30
C PHE A 178 2.42 -15.34 4.21
N ILE A 179 3.63 -15.24 3.66
CA ILE A 179 4.56 -16.38 3.55
C ILE A 179 5.05 -16.80 4.94
N GLU A 180 5.28 -15.82 5.81
CA GLU A 180 5.76 -15.99 7.18
C GLU A 180 4.68 -16.56 8.13
N GLY A 181 3.47 -16.77 7.61
CA GLY A 181 2.30 -17.19 8.37
C GLY A 181 1.40 -16.02 8.77
N GLY A 182 0.15 -16.34 9.10
CA GLY A 182 -0.87 -15.36 9.39
C GLY A 182 -1.57 -14.80 8.16
N PHE A 183 -2.62 -14.01 8.41
CA PHE A 183 -3.40 -13.37 7.36
C PHE A 183 -3.99 -12.04 7.84
N THR A 184 -4.35 -11.17 6.91
CA THR A 184 -5.20 -10.02 7.19
C THR A 184 -6.45 -10.05 6.32
N VAL A 185 -7.49 -9.34 6.75
CA VAL A 185 -8.79 -9.30 6.05
C VAL A 185 -9.22 -7.85 5.85
N LEU A 186 -9.69 -7.54 4.64
CA LEU A 186 -10.16 -6.23 4.23
C LEU A 186 -11.54 -6.36 3.58
N LYS A 187 -12.33 -5.28 3.59
CA LYS A 187 -13.56 -5.18 2.79
C LYS A 187 -13.23 -5.10 1.29
N LYS A 188 -14.23 -5.32 0.44
CA LYS A 188 -14.14 -5.28 -1.03
C LYS A 188 -13.42 -4.07 -1.65
N ASN A 189 -13.39 -2.93 -0.95
CA ASN A 189 -12.83 -1.65 -1.37
C ASN A 189 -11.49 -1.31 -0.67
N ALA A 190 -10.77 -2.31 -0.14
CA ALA A 190 -9.52 -2.12 0.59
C ALA A 190 -9.67 -1.27 1.86
N THR A 191 -10.79 -1.41 2.57
CA THR A 191 -11.02 -0.73 3.87
C THR A 191 -11.13 -1.74 5.00
N GLN A 192 -10.88 -1.27 6.23
CA GLN A 192 -10.96 -2.11 7.42
C GLN A 192 -12.39 -2.53 7.76
N LEU A 193 -12.48 -3.69 8.40
CA LEU A 193 -13.68 -4.13 9.08
C LEU A 193 -13.79 -3.41 10.42
N ASN A 194 -15.00 -3.10 10.87
CA ASN A 194 -15.16 -2.66 12.27
C ASN A 194 -14.92 -3.86 13.21
N SER A 195 -14.64 -3.59 14.49
CA SER A 195 -14.23 -4.64 15.43
C SER A 195 -15.22 -5.81 15.56
N LYS A 196 -16.53 -5.54 15.46
CA LYS A 196 -17.57 -6.59 15.54
C LYS A 196 -17.60 -7.46 14.30
N GLU A 197 -17.57 -6.83 13.11
CA GLU A 197 -17.49 -7.55 11.84
C GLU A 197 -16.21 -8.37 11.75
N LEU A 198 -15.08 -7.80 12.20
CA LEU A 198 -13.79 -8.45 12.17
C LEU A 198 -13.78 -9.72 13.01
N GLU A 199 -14.29 -9.67 14.24
CA GLU A 199 -14.37 -10.83 15.14
C GLU A 199 -15.16 -11.99 14.50
N ILE A 200 -16.33 -11.68 13.93
CA ILE A 200 -17.17 -12.68 13.23
C ILE A 200 -16.44 -13.27 12.02
N ILE A 201 -15.86 -12.43 11.16
CA ILE A 201 -15.23 -12.89 9.91
C ILE A 201 -13.95 -13.68 10.21
N VAL A 202 -13.15 -13.27 11.18
CA VAL A 202 -11.95 -14.03 11.59
C VAL A 202 -12.33 -15.40 12.13
N GLU A 203 -13.35 -15.50 13.00
CA GLU A 203 -13.82 -16.78 13.51
C GLU A 203 -14.36 -17.69 12.39
N LEU A 204 -15.09 -17.11 11.43
CA LEU A 204 -15.57 -17.84 10.27
C LEU A 204 -14.43 -18.29 9.36
N LEU A 205 -13.38 -17.50 9.19
CA LEU A 205 -12.22 -17.88 8.39
C LEU A 205 -11.46 -19.03 9.03
N ASP A 206 -11.24 -18.99 10.35
CA ASP A 206 -10.58 -20.07 11.11
C ASP A 206 -11.37 -21.40 10.99
N LYS A 207 -12.71 -21.36 10.95
CA LYS A 207 -13.57 -22.55 10.78
C LYS A 207 -13.59 -23.12 9.36
N ASN A 208 -13.37 -22.27 8.35
CA ASN A 208 -13.71 -22.58 6.97
C ASN A 208 -12.51 -22.66 6.03
N THR A 209 -11.33 -22.29 6.50
CA THR A 209 -10.12 -22.17 5.70
C THR A 209 -8.90 -22.72 6.44
N GLU A 210 -7.74 -22.70 5.78
CA GLU A 210 -6.45 -23.04 6.39
C GLU A 210 -5.77 -21.81 7.02
N TYR A 211 -6.36 -20.62 6.87
CA TYR A 211 -5.80 -19.40 7.45
C TYR A 211 -5.98 -19.42 8.97
N THR A 212 -4.91 -19.09 9.67
CA THR A 212 -4.88 -18.96 11.13
C THR A 212 -3.97 -17.80 11.49
N GLY A 213 -4.20 -17.13 12.62
CA GLY A 213 -3.35 -16.05 13.10
C GLY A 213 -3.62 -14.74 12.37
N TYR A 214 -4.74 -14.11 12.68
CA TYR A 214 -5.08 -12.79 12.16
C TYR A 214 -4.01 -11.75 12.56
N ILE A 215 -3.63 -10.91 11.59
CA ILE A 215 -2.69 -9.81 11.72
C ILE A 215 -3.41 -8.50 11.38
N ASP A 216 -3.46 -7.61 12.36
CA ASP A 216 -3.86 -6.22 12.15
C ASP A 216 -2.65 -5.42 11.63
N ILE A 217 -2.53 -5.34 10.30
CA ILE A 217 -1.41 -4.68 9.63
C ILE A 217 -1.33 -3.18 9.94
N GLU A 218 -2.46 -2.52 10.21
CA GLU A 218 -2.46 -1.08 10.50
C GLU A 218 -2.00 -0.85 11.93
N GLN A 219 -2.50 -1.63 12.89
CA GLN A 219 -2.04 -1.58 14.27
C GLN A 219 -0.54 -1.93 14.40
N GLU A 220 -0.05 -2.94 13.67
CA GLU A 220 1.39 -3.25 13.61
C GLU A 220 2.19 -2.07 13.05
N ASN A 221 1.71 -1.44 11.97
CA ASN A 221 2.37 -0.30 11.36
C ASN A 221 2.38 0.93 12.28
N GLU A 222 1.26 1.22 12.94
CA GLU A 222 1.15 2.30 13.94
C GLU A 222 2.11 2.07 15.11
N ALA A 223 2.14 0.85 15.66
CA ALA A 223 3.06 0.50 16.74
C ALA A 223 4.53 0.63 16.30
N ARG A 224 4.86 0.19 15.08
CA ARG A 224 6.20 0.35 14.49
C ARG A 224 6.57 1.82 14.33
N ASN A 225 5.67 2.60 13.74
CA ASN A 225 5.86 4.03 13.49
C ASN A 225 6.07 4.80 14.79
N ARG A 226 5.25 4.50 15.80
CA ARG A 226 5.37 5.04 17.15
C ARG A 226 6.74 4.72 17.76
N ARG A 227 7.18 3.45 17.69
CA ARG A 227 8.49 3.03 18.21
C ARG A 227 9.63 3.81 17.55
N ILE A 228 9.63 3.93 16.23
CA ILE A 228 10.66 4.65 15.48
C ILE A 228 10.65 6.14 15.82
N ASN A 229 9.47 6.73 15.95
CA ASN A 229 9.34 8.12 16.36
C ASN A 229 9.89 8.35 17.77
N ILE A 230 9.57 7.47 18.73
CA ILE A 230 10.13 7.51 20.10
C ILE A 230 11.65 7.47 20.04
N GLU A 231 12.20 6.50 19.31
CA GLU A 231 13.63 6.26 19.16
C GLU A 231 14.35 7.48 18.58
N LYS A 232 13.86 8.02 17.47
CA LYS A 232 14.47 9.17 16.77
C LYS A 232 14.34 10.48 17.54
N VAL A 233 13.24 10.72 18.25
CA VAL A 233 13.11 11.87 19.14
C VAL A 233 14.06 11.73 20.34
N ALA A 234 14.20 10.54 20.92
CA ALA A 234 15.15 10.29 22.01
C ALA A 234 16.60 10.54 21.56
N LEU A 235 16.98 10.09 20.35
CA LEU A 235 18.28 10.41 19.76
C LEU A 235 18.46 11.92 19.56
N SER A 236 17.42 12.66 19.16
CA SER A 236 17.48 14.13 19.03
C SER A 236 17.82 14.82 20.36
N ILE A 237 17.33 14.28 21.48
CA ILE A 237 17.64 14.77 22.83
C ILE A 237 19.11 14.51 23.17
N LEU A 238 19.63 13.33 22.80
CA LEU A 238 21.05 13.01 23.01
C LEU A 238 21.99 13.87 22.15
N MET A 239 21.56 14.31 20.96
CA MET A 239 22.32 15.23 20.11
C MET A 239 22.53 16.61 20.76
N ASP A 240 21.52 17.09 21.50
CA ASP A 240 21.57 18.39 22.19
C ASP A 240 22.38 18.30 23.50
N ALA A 241 22.71 17.09 23.96
CA ALA A 241 23.36 16.86 25.23
C ALA A 241 24.89 16.96 25.11
N SER A 242 25.48 17.86 25.90
CA SER A 242 26.95 17.95 26.06
C SER A 242 27.52 16.93 27.05
N LYS A 243 26.67 16.22 27.80
CA LYS A 243 27.02 15.23 28.81
C LYS A 243 26.01 14.07 28.80
N PRO A 244 26.40 12.86 29.22
CA PRO A 244 25.47 11.75 29.37
C PRO A 244 24.26 12.11 30.25
N LEU A 245 23.07 11.72 29.79
CA LEU A 245 21.79 12.02 30.43
C LEU A 245 21.24 10.80 31.14
N SER A 246 20.72 10.96 32.36
CA SER A 246 19.90 9.91 32.97
C SER A 246 18.58 9.75 32.20
N ILE A 247 17.99 8.56 32.27
CA ILE A 247 16.70 8.28 31.62
C ILE A 247 15.58 9.23 32.09
N ASP A 248 15.60 9.70 33.35
CA ASP A 248 14.65 10.70 33.85
C ASP A 248 14.74 12.03 33.10
N LYS A 249 15.96 12.47 32.77
CA LYS A 249 16.17 13.70 32.00
C LYS A 249 15.75 13.55 30.55
N VAL A 250 16.03 12.39 29.94
CA VAL A 250 15.58 12.10 28.57
C VAL A 250 14.05 12.07 28.53
N PHE A 251 13.41 11.38 29.47
CA PHE A 251 11.95 11.31 29.57
C PHE A 251 11.31 12.69 29.75
N ALA A 252 11.82 13.51 30.69
CA ALA A 252 11.28 14.86 30.91
C ALA A 252 11.39 15.76 29.65
N GLN A 253 12.51 15.69 28.91
CA GLN A 253 12.66 16.43 27.66
C GLN A 253 11.77 15.86 26.54
N TYR A 254 11.59 14.55 26.49
CA TYR A 254 10.69 13.90 25.54
C TYR A 254 9.24 14.35 25.75
N GLU A 255 8.78 14.40 27.01
CA GLU A 255 7.44 14.87 27.35
C GLU A 255 7.24 16.33 26.92
N ASP A 256 8.20 17.22 27.19
CA ASP A 256 8.12 18.64 26.78
C ASP A 256 7.99 18.80 25.25
N ILE A 257 8.68 17.94 24.48
CA ILE A 257 8.63 17.96 23.02
C ILE A 257 7.29 17.44 22.49
N THR A 258 6.75 16.37 23.09
CA THR A 258 5.58 15.65 22.56
C THR A 258 4.25 16.21 23.06
N THR A 259 4.19 16.73 24.28
CA THR A 259 2.98 17.38 24.84
C THR A 259 2.52 18.62 24.08
N GLN A 260 3.39 19.21 23.25
CA GLN A 260 3.04 20.35 22.38
C GLN A 260 2.45 19.93 21.02
N LYS A 261 2.53 18.66 20.60
CA LYS A 261 2.21 18.25 19.21
C LYS A 261 1.51 16.88 19.04
N SER A 262 1.44 15.99 20.03
CA SER A 262 0.77 14.69 19.87
C SER A 262 0.04 14.20 21.13
N ASN A 263 -1.04 13.43 20.94
CA ASN A 263 -1.78 12.73 22.01
C ASN A 263 -1.08 11.42 22.46
N GLU A 264 0.09 11.11 21.92
CA GLU A 264 0.79 9.85 22.20
C GLU A 264 1.76 10.01 23.37
N LYS A 265 1.39 9.45 24.52
CA LYS A 265 2.27 9.35 25.68
C LYS A 265 3.15 8.11 25.54
N ALA A 266 4.46 8.32 25.43
CA ALA A 266 5.46 7.27 25.65
C ALA A 266 5.76 7.14 27.14
N THR A 267 6.11 5.94 27.59
CA THR A 267 6.57 5.66 28.94
C THR A 267 8.10 5.74 29.03
N LYS A 268 8.60 5.93 30.25
CA LYS A 268 10.05 5.92 30.52
C LYS A 268 10.72 4.61 30.07
N ASP A 269 10.03 3.48 30.27
CA ASP A 269 10.53 2.17 29.89
C ASP A 269 10.56 1.98 28.37
N GLU A 270 9.54 2.46 27.64
CA GLU A 270 9.56 2.46 26.16
C GLU A 270 10.76 3.25 25.61
N ILE A 271 11.03 4.44 26.17
CA ILE A 271 12.19 5.26 25.74
C ILE A 271 13.50 4.55 26.09
N GLY A 272 13.63 4.02 27.31
CA GLY A 272 14.84 3.30 27.73
C GLY A 272 15.10 2.07 26.85
N ASN A 273 14.07 1.30 26.51
CA ASN A 273 14.17 0.17 25.60
C ASN A 273 14.53 0.59 24.18
N ALA A 274 13.95 1.67 23.67
CA ALA A 274 14.28 2.20 22.35
C ALA A 274 15.76 2.60 22.27
N LEU A 275 16.29 3.28 23.29
CA LEU A 275 17.71 3.65 23.33
C LEU A 275 18.64 2.45 23.50
N ARG A 276 18.31 1.49 24.39
CA ARG A 276 19.13 0.28 24.59
C ARG A 276 19.28 -0.57 23.34
N ASN A 277 18.21 -0.65 22.54
CA ASN A 277 18.18 -1.45 21.32
C ASN A 277 18.68 -0.67 20.08
N ASN A 278 19.04 0.61 20.24
CA ASN A 278 19.54 1.43 19.15
C ASN A 278 21.08 1.40 19.09
N SER A 279 21.63 1.13 17.90
CA SER A 279 23.08 0.98 17.67
C SER A 279 23.89 2.28 17.78
N PHE A 280 23.22 3.43 17.87
CA PHE A 280 23.81 4.76 17.92
C PHE A 280 23.70 5.42 19.31
N ALA A 281 23.01 4.80 20.26
CA ALA A 281 23.00 5.21 21.65
C ALA A 281 23.88 4.27 22.49
N ILE A 282 24.57 4.83 23.48
CA ILE A 282 25.37 4.06 24.43
C ILE A 282 24.81 4.28 25.83
N GLU A 283 24.61 3.19 26.55
CA GLU A 283 24.30 3.20 27.98
C GLU A 283 25.58 2.94 28.78
N SER A 284 25.91 3.85 29.70
CA SER A 284 27.00 3.69 30.67
C SER A 284 26.59 4.32 32.00
N GLU A 285 26.78 3.58 33.10
CA GLU A 285 26.42 4.03 34.45
C GLU A 285 24.98 4.59 34.54
N GLU A 286 24.00 3.90 33.94
CA GLU A 286 22.58 4.30 33.89
C GLU A 286 22.32 5.66 33.19
N LYS A 287 23.27 6.10 32.35
CA LYS A 287 23.15 7.29 31.52
C LYS A 287 23.31 6.96 30.06
N TYR A 288 22.60 7.72 29.23
CA TYR A 288 22.56 7.59 27.79
C TYR A 288 23.31 8.75 27.13
N TYR A 289 24.07 8.44 26.10
CA TYR A 289 24.70 9.43 25.22
C TYR A 289 24.79 8.90 23.80
N LEU A 290 24.92 9.82 22.86
CA LEU A 290 25.09 9.48 21.46
C LEU A 290 26.50 8.92 21.24
N LYS A 291 26.59 7.83 20.47
CA LYS A 291 27.86 7.22 20.07
C LYS A 291 28.75 8.23 19.33
N GLU A 292 30.06 8.11 19.49
CA GLU A 292 31.00 8.85 18.64
C GLU A 292 31.05 8.27 17.23
N PHE A 293 31.04 9.14 16.23
CA PHE A 293 31.00 8.75 14.83
C PHE A 293 32.33 9.08 14.14
N ASP A 294 32.91 8.09 13.49
CA ASP A 294 33.76 8.33 12.32
C ASP A 294 32.88 8.64 11.08
N ILE A 295 33.52 8.94 9.95
CA ILE A 295 32.78 9.37 8.76
C ILE A 295 31.85 8.28 8.19
N ASP A 296 32.24 7.01 8.29
CA ASP A 296 31.46 5.88 7.76
C ASP A 296 30.25 5.59 8.64
N SER A 297 30.44 5.54 9.95
CA SER A 297 29.36 5.39 10.92
C SER A 297 28.41 6.59 10.94
N LEU A 298 28.91 7.80 10.62
CA LEU A 298 28.06 8.98 10.44
C LEU A 298 27.16 8.87 9.19
N ILE A 299 27.66 8.30 8.10
CA ILE A 299 26.83 8.00 6.91
C ILE A 299 25.73 7.00 7.27
N GLU A 300 26.06 5.92 7.97
CA GLU A 300 25.07 4.93 8.42
C GLU A 300 24.05 5.54 9.40
N PHE A 301 24.50 6.46 10.27
CA PHE A 301 23.61 7.23 11.13
C PHE A 301 22.63 8.08 10.32
N PHE A 302 23.09 8.82 9.32
CA PHE A 302 22.19 9.61 8.48
C PHE A 302 21.22 8.72 7.70
N LYS A 303 21.69 7.60 7.12
CA LYS A 303 20.80 6.64 6.45
C LYS A 303 19.70 6.13 7.38
N TYR A 304 20.04 5.82 8.62
CA TYR A 304 19.07 5.45 9.65
C TYR A 304 18.10 6.60 10.00
N ILE A 305 18.59 7.83 10.17
CA ILE A 305 17.72 8.98 10.45
C ILE A 305 16.73 9.24 9.31
N TYR A 306 17.16 9.05 8.06
CA TYR A 306 16.34 9.21 6.86
C TYR A 306 15.48 7.98 6.50
N SER A 307 15.62 6.85 7.19
CA SER A 307 14.76 5.68 6.95
C SER A 307 13.36 5.90 7.52
N GLU A 308 12.32 5.39 6.84
CA GLU A 308 10.95 5.34 7.37
C GLU A 308 10.40 6.72 7.80
N ILE A 309 10.38 7.04 9.11
CA ILE A 309 9.87 8.29 9.68
C ILE A 309 11.02 9.24 10.04
N LEU A 310 10.91 10.49 9.64
CA LEU A 310 11.86 11.56 9.98
C LEU A 310 11.19 12.67 10.82
N PRO A 311 11.44 12.71 12.14
CA PRO A 311 11.04 13.86 12.96
C PRO A 311 11.74 15.14 12.51
N VAL A 312 10.99 16.12 11.97
CA VAL A 312 11.53 17.38 11.42
C VAL A 312 12.43 18.13 12.43
N ARG A 313 12.13 18.01 13.73
CA ARG A 313 12.91 18.59 14.82
C ARG A 313 14.40 18.23 14.78
N LEU A 314 14.75 17.03 14.31
CA LEU A 314 16.14 16.57 14.19
C LEU A 314 16.96 17.45 13.25
N LEU A 315 16.33 17.93 12.19
CA LEU A 315 17.00 18.65 11.09
C LEU A 315 17.47 20.05 11.53
N GLY A 316 16.71 20.69 12.43
CA GLY A 316 17.07 22.00 13.00
C GLY A 316 18.09 21.95 14.14
N ARG A 317 18.56 20.75 14.55
CA ARG A 317 19.53 20.63 15.64
C ARG A 317 20.90 21.16 15.20
N LYS A 318 21.55 21.95 16.06
CA LYS A 318 22.89 22.47 15.82
C LYS A 318 23.90 21.35 15.55
N TRP A 319 23.85 20.28 16.34
CA TRP A 319 24.69 19.10 16.15
C TRP A 319 24.55 18.51 14.74
N PHE A 320 23.32 18.37 14.25
CA PHE A 320 23.03 17.82 12.92
C PHE A 320 23.66 18.69 11.81
N SER A 321 23.44 20.01 11.90
CA SER A 321 23.98 21.01 10.99
C SER A 321 25.52 21.07 10.97
N GLU A 322 26.17 20.88 12.12
CA GLU A 322 27.64 20.90 12.25
C GLU A 322 28.30 19.64 11.66
N LYS A 323 27.60 18.50 11.68
CA LYS A 323 28.07 17.24 11.10
C LYS A 323 27.98 17.19 9.57
N ILE A 324 27.20 18.08 8.97
CA ILE A 324 27.17 18.28 7.51
C ILE A 324 28.24 19.31 7.13
N ASN A 325 29.44 18.80 6.85
CA ASN A 325 30.65 19.58 6.59
C ASN A 325 31.43 19.04 5.35
N GLU A 326 32.59 19.63 5.06
CA GLU A 326 33.45 19.23 3.93
C GLU A 326 33.97 17.79 3.99
N GLU A 327 34.17 17.25 5.20
CA GLU A 327 34.58 15.86 5.39
C GLU A 327 33.45 14.90 4.94
N LEU A 328 32.22 15.16 5.41
CA LEU A 328 31.04 14.42 4.97
C LEU A 328 30.82 14.55 3.47
N PHE A 329 30.97 15.76 2.94
CA PHE A 329 30.77 15.99 1.51
C PHE A 329 31.84 15.27 0.66
N THR A 330 33.09 15.19 1.14
CA THR A 330 34.13 14.39 0.47
C THR A 330 33.73 12.91 0.42
N LYS A 331 33.18 12.38 1.51
CA LYS A 331 32.66 11.01 1.55
C LYS A 331 31.46 10.81 0.61
N VAL A 332 30.57 11.80 0.49
CA VAL A 332 29.49 11.80 -0.51
C VAL A 332 30.06 11.67 -1.92
N LEU A 333 31.09 12.45 -2.27
CA LEU A 333 31.72 12.35 -3.58
C LEU A 333 32.30 10.95 -3.83
N ASP A 334 32.89 10.32 -2.80
CA ASP A 334 33.39 8.94 -2.88
C ASP A 334 32.26 7.92 -3.11
N ILE A 335 31.11 8.08 -2.44
CA ILE A 335 29.91 7.25 -2.66
C ILE A 335 29.44 7.36 -4.11
N GLN A 336 29.53 8.56 -4.70
CA GLN A 336 29.25 8.81 -6.12
C GLN A 336 30.43 8.46 -7.05
N CYS A 337 31.26 7.50 -6.67
CA CYS A 337 32.46 7.06 -7.39
C CYS A 337 33.41 8.21 -7.75
N LYS A 338 33.74 9.04 -6.76
CA LYS A 338 34.70 10.16 -6.86
C LYS A 338 34.34 11.18 -7.94
N ILE A 339 33.06 11.57 -7.99
CA ILE A 339 32.59 12.59 -8.93
C ILE A 339 33.37 13.90 -8.74
N LYS A 340 33.75 14.53 -9.86
CA LYS A 340 34.59 15.74 -9.84
C LYS A 340 33.72 16.98 -9.88
N VAL A 341 33.72 17.72 -8.79
CA VAL A 341 33.06 19.02 -8.64
C VAL A 341 34.12 20.11 -8.48
N SER A 342 33.88 21.28 -9.08
CA SER A 342 34.74 22.47 -8.87
C SER A 342 34.57 23.04 -7.45
N GLU A 343 35.54 23.82 -6.97
CA GLU A 343 35.47 24.52 -5.67
C GLU A 343 34.19 25.36 -5.49
N LYS A 344 33.71 25.98 -6.57
CA LYS A 344 32.44 26.70 -6.56
C LYS A 344 31.27 25.76 -6.31
N GLN A 345 31.19 24.68 -7.10
CA GLN A 345 30.13 23.67 -6.97
C GLN A 345 30.19 22.93 -5.64
N ARG A 346 31.38 22.72 -5.05
CA ARG A 346 31.53 22.12 -3.73
C ARG A 346 30.75 22.91 -2.68
N ARG A 347 30.96 24.22 -2.62
CA ARG A 347 30.25 25.11 -1.68
C ARG A 347 28.75 25.13 -1.92
N GLU A 348 28.32 25.15 -3.18
CA GLU A 348 26.90 25.12 -3.57
C GLU A 348 26.24 23.79 -3.17
N CYS A 349 26.87 22.65 -3.48
CA CYS A 349 26.37 21.32 -3.13
C CYS A 349 26.32 21.11 -1.61
N LEU A 350 27.36 21.55 -0.89
CA LEU A 350 27.39 21.47 0.57
C LEU A 350 26.25 22.30 1.18
N PHE A 351 25.99 23.50 0.63
CA PHE A 351 24.84 24.30 1.05
C PHE A 351 23.52 23.55 0.80
N LEU A 352 23.33 22.96 -0.38
CA LEU A 352 22.12 22.22 -0.72
C LEU A 352 21.91 21.02 0.21
N ILE A 353 22.93 20.18 0.38
CA ILE A 353 22.87 18.99 1.24
C ILE A 353 22.63 19.36 2.72
N LYS A 354 23.16 20.50 3.17
CA LYS A 354 22.96 20.98 4.54
C LYS A 354 21.54 21.49 4.81
N HIS A 355 20.87 22.02 3.80
CA HIS A 355 19.55 22.66 3.95
C HIS A 355 18.42 21.93 3.21
N SER A 356 18.70 20.79 2.57
CA SER A 356 17.70 19.91 1.96
C SER A 356 17.84 18.50 2.52
N PRO A 357 16.89 18.08 3.37
CA PRO A 357 16.82 16.71 3.89
C PRO A 357 16.82 15.67 2.77
N SER A 358 16.06 15.90 1.70
CA SER A 358 16.00 15.00 0.55
C SER A 358 17.32 14.98 -0.24
N ALA A 359 18.02 16.10 -0.37
CA ALA A 359 19.32 16.15 -1.05
C ALA A 359 20.38 15.36 -0.27
N LEU A 360 20.44 15.48 1.06
CA LEU A 360 21.33 14.65 1.88
C LEU A 360 20.97 13.18 1.78
N ALA A 361 19.68 12.83 1.93
CA ALA A 361 19.21 11.46 1.81
C ALA A 361 19.60 10.83 0.47
N TYR A 362 19.48 11.56 -0.64
CA TYR A 362 19.96 11.12 -1.94
C TYR A 362 21.48 10.95 -1.98
N ALA A 363 22.24 11.96 -1.53
CA ALA A 363 23.68 12.03 -1.70
C ALA A 363 24.47 10.94 -0.96
N ILE A 364 23.91 10.41 0.14
CA ILE A 364 24.51 9.32 0.95
C ILE A 364 24.23 7.91 0.41
N HIS A 365 23.52 7.79 -0.72
CA HIS A 365 23.31 6.54 -1.45
C HIS A 365 23.90 6.63 -2.85
N PRO A 366 24.46 5.54 -3.40
CA PRO A 366 24.97 5.55 -4.76
C PRO A 366 23.83 5.79 -5.75
N ASP A 367 24.00 6.76 -6.65
CA ASP A 367 23.11 6.94 -7.80
C ASP A 367 23.57 6.03 -8.94
N GLU A 368 22.78 5.00 -9.26
CA GLU A 368 23.12 4.03 -10.31
C GLU A 368 23.32 4.68 -11.68
N ASP A 369 22.60 5.77 -11.99
CA ASP A 369 22.76 6.48 -13.25
C ASP A 369 24.13 7.19 -13.33
N LEU A 370 24.69 7.59 -12.18
CA LEU A 370 26.02 8.19 -12.09
C LEU A 370 27.13 7.14 -11.97
N THR A 371 26.95 6.12 -11.14
CA THR A 371 28.02 5.19 -10.76
C THR A 371 28.27 4.10 -11.82
N ARG A 372 27.26 3.70 -12.60
CA ARG A 372 27.38 2.63 -13.62
C ARG A 372 28.44 2.87 -14.69
N TYR A 373 28.76 4.14 -14.98
CA TYR A 373 29.72 4.54 -16.01
C TYR A 373 31.06 5.04 -15.44
N ARG A 374 31.30 4.81 -14.14
CA ARG A 374 32.52 5.19 -13.42
C ARG A 374 33.20 3.98 -12.81
N SER A 375 34.53 4.03 -12.79
CA SER A 375 35.30 3.19 -11.88
C SER A 375 35.20 3.73 -10.44
N PRO A 376 35.41 2.89 -9.42
CA PRO A 376 35.52 3.34 -8.02
C PRO A 376 36.60 4.41 -7.77
N ASN A 377 37.54 4.57 -8.72
CA ASN A 377 38.61 5.55 -8.66
C ASN A 377 38.27 6.87 -9.38
N GLY A 378 37.05 7.05 -9.87
CA GLY A 378 36.62 8.27 -10.55
C GLY A 378 37.02 8.36 -12.02
N THR A 379 37.41 7.25 -12.63
CA THR A 379 37.67 7.18 -14.07
C THR A 379 36.35 7.01 -14.80
N THR A 380 36.07 7.91 -15.75
CA THR A 380 34.90 7.85 -16.65
C THR A 380 35.33 7.40 -18.05
N ILE A 381 34.36 6.97 -18.85
CA ILE A 381 34.58 6.60 -20.26
C ILE A 381 35.06 7.77 -21.14
N ALA A 382 34.73 9.02 -20.77
CA ALA A 382 35.18 10.24 -21.44
C ALA A 382 35.06 11.46 -20.50
N GLU A 383 35.84 12.52 -20.77
CA GLU A 383 35.81 13.76 -19.98
C GLU A 383 34.46 14.50 -20.10
N ASN A 384 33.84 14.50 -21.28
CA ASN A 384 32.55 15.17 -21.47
C ASN A 384 31.42 14.48 -20.70
N VAL A 385 31.50 13.14 -20.57
CA VAL A 385 30.57 12.35 -19.74
C VAL A 385 30.77 12.67 -18.26
N ASP A 386 32.02 12.86 -17.81
CA ASP A 386 32.32 13.30 -16.44
C ASP A 386 31.64 14.63 -16.11
N LYS A 387 31.76 15.62 -17.01
CA LYS A 387 31.12 16.93 -16.87
C LYS A 387 29.58 16.84 -16.85
N GLY A 388 29.00 16.05 -17.76
CA GLY A 388 27.55 15.82 -17.81
C GLY A 388 27.02 15.19 -16.53
N HIS A 389 27.71 14.18 -15.99
CA HIS A 389 27.32 13.54 -14.73
C HIS A 389 27.48 14.49 -13.53
N THR A 390 28.53 15.31 -13.48
CA THR A 390 28.66 16.35 -12.45
C THR A 390 27.50 17.34 -12.51
N GLN A 391 27.09 17.77 -13.72
CA GLN A 391 25.92 18.63 -13.87
C GLN A 391 24.64 17.92 -13.41
N MET A 392 24.45 16.64 -13.77
CA MET A 392 23.29 15.85 -13.35
C MET A 392 23.21 15.72 -11.83
N PHE A 393 24.32 15.45 -11.15
CA PHE A 393 24.39 15.40 -9.69
C PHE A 393 23.97 16.74 -9.04
N VAL A 394 24.56 17.86 -9.50
CA VAL A 394 24.22 19.20 -8.99
C VAL A 394 22.75 19.54 -9.26
N GLN A 395 22.24 19.22 -10.44
CA GLN A 395 20.85 19.43 -10.81
C GLN A 395 19.92 18.63 -9.89
N LYS A 396 20.23 17.36 -9.63
CA LYS A 396 19.43 16.51 -8.75
C LYS A 396 19.35 17.06 -7.33
N LEU A 397 20.46 17.52 -6.76
CA LEU A 397 20.47 18.17 -5.44
C LEU A 397 19.62 19.44 -5.43
N THR A 398 19.69 20.23 -6.51
CA THR A 398 18.91 21.46 -6.66
C THR A 398 17.42 21.18 -6.73
N ASP A 399 17.01 20.19 -7.53
CA ASP A 399 15.60 19.79 -7.68
C ASP A 399 15.03 19.25 -6.36
N LEU A 400 15.83 18.48 -5.60
CA LEU A 400 15.44 17.97 -4.28
C LEU A 400 15.30 19.10 -3.25
N PHE A 401 16.18 20.10 -3.28
CA PHE A 401 16.02 21.28 -2.44
C PHE A 401 14.74 22.06 -2.78
N ILE A 402 14.47 22.27 -4.06
CA ILE A 402 13.23 22.94 -4.50
C ILE A 402 12.01 22.15 -4.04
N LYS A 403 12.02 20.82 -4.17
CA LYS A 403 10.95 19.94 -3.69
C LYS A 403 10.75 20.06 -2.18
N ASP A 404 11.82 20.07 -1.40
CA ASP A 404 11.75 20.24 0.05
C ASP A 404 11.21 21.61 0.45
N PHE A 405 11.59 22.67 -0.26
CA PHE A 405 11.09 24.02 0.01
C PHE A 405 9.57 24.16 -0.23
N HIS A 406 9.00 23.36 -1.15
CA HIS A 406 7.55 23.27 -1.35
C HIS A 406 6.83 22.40 -0.31
N ASN A 407 7.57 21.61 0.47
CA ASN A 407 6.98 20.69 1.40
C ASN A 407 6.51 21.44 2.65
N GLN A 408 5.19 21.52 2.83
CA GLN A 408 4.56 22.19 3.96
C GLN A 408 5.10 21.72 5.32
N ALA A 409 5.46 20.44 5.45
CA ALA A 409 6.02 19.90 6.68
C ALA A 409 7.39 20.52 7.07
N LEU A 410 8.10 21.12 6.11
CA LEU A 410 9.42 21.72 6.29
C LEU A 410 9.39 23.25 6.33
N HIS A 411 8.25 23.92 6.12
CA HIS A 411 8.20 25.39 6.08
C HIS A 411 8.70 26.05 7.37
N GLU A 412 8.34 25.50 8.54
CA GLU A 412 8.81 26.01 9.83
C GLU A 412 10.33 25.87 9.97
N LEU A 413 10.88 24.73 9.52
CA LEU A 413 12.32 24.49 9.50
C LEU A 413 13.04 25.52 8.61
N TYR A 414 12.55 25.73 7.38
CA TYR A 414 13.15 26.70 6.46
C TYR A 414 13.09 28.12 6.99
N PHE A 415 11.91 28.55 7.45
CA PHE A 415 11.71 29.94 7.86
C PHE A 415 12.37 30.25 9.20
N SER A 416 12.18 29.40 10.22
CA SER A 416 12.60 29.68 11.60
C SER A 416 14.01 29.18 11.92
N ASP A 417 14.36 27.97 11.47
CA ASP A 417 15.63 27.35 11.84
C ASP A 417 16.75 27.66 10.82
N TYR A 418 16.44 27.63 9.52
CA TYR A 418 17.42 27.90 8.45
C TYR A 418 17.47 29.37 8.02
N GLY A 419 16.43 30.15 8.28
CA GLY A 419 16.33 31.54 7.83
C GLY A 419 16.25 31.69 6.30
N ILE A 420 15.77 30.67 5.60
CA ILE A 420 15.58 30.66 4.15
C ILE A 420 14.09 30.91 3.88
N PHE A 421 13.77 32.07 3.32
CA PHE A 421 12.39 32.51 3.13
C PHE A 421 12.05 32.94 1.69
N ASP A 422 13.02 33.04 0.78
CA ASP A 422 12.80 33.42 -0.62
C ASP A 422 13.67 32.54 -1.53
N VAL A 423 13.06 31.92 -2.54
CA VAL A 423 13.75 31.10 -3.54
C VAL A 423 13.30 31.54 -4.92
N ARG A 424 14.28 31.92 -5.75
CA ARG A 424 14.07 32.35 -7.13
C ARG A 424 14.63 31.30 -8.07
N ILE A 425 13.80 30.89 -9.02
CA ILE A 425 14.14 29.88 -10.01
C ILE A 425 13.99 30.50 -11.39
N GLU A 426 15.08 30.48 -12.15
CA GLU A 426 15.12 30.83 -13.56
C GLU A 426 15.52 29.58 -14.34
N GLN A 427 14.59 29.06 -15.13
CA GLN A 427 14.80 27.85 -15.92
C GLN A 427 14.54 28.13 -17.40
N THR A 428 15.48 27.72 -18.24
CA THR A 428 15.36 27.74 -19.70
C THR A 428 15.41 26.32 -20.22
N LEU A 429 14.33 25.85 -20.83
CA LEU A 429 14.24 24.57 -21.51
C LEU A 429 14.32 24.81 -23.03
N THR A 430 15.39 24.31 -23.64
CA THR A 430 15.59 24.35 -25.09
C THR A 430 15.41 22.96 -25.67
N ILE A 431 14.40 22.79 -26.53
CA ILE A 431 14.10 21.53 -27.21
C ILE A 431 14.52 21.65 -28.68
N LEU A 432 15.37 20.74 -29.12
CA LEU A 432 15.80 20.59 -30.51
C LEU A 432 15.09 19.37 -31.10
N ASN A 433 14.29 19.59 -32.15
CA ASN A 433 13.63 18.52 -32.90
C ASN A 433 14.30 18.40 -34.28
N GLU A 434 14.51 17.19 -34.78
CA GLU A 434 15.11 16.98 -36.10
C GLU A 434 14.17 17.55 -37.19
N GLY A 435 14.59 18.65 -37.82
CA GLY A 435 13.87 19.28 -38.93
C GLY A 435 12.92 20.43 -38.57
N GLU A 436 12.84 20.85 -37.30
CA GLU A 436 11.97 21.97 -36.87
C GLU A 436 12.73 23.08 -36.11
N ASN A 437 12.03 24.19 -35.83
CA ASN A 437 12.54 25.32 -35.06
C ASN A 437 12.87 24.93 -33.61
N VAL A 438 13.88 25.59 -33.05
CA VAL A 438 14.23 25.51 -31.63
C VAL A 438 13.05 26.04 -30.78
N LEU A 439 12.45 25.18 -29.96
CA LEU A 439 11.48 25.61 -28.96
C LEU A 439 12.22 25.98 -27.67
N SER A 440 12.09 27.24 -27.25
CA SER A 440 12.64 27.72 -25.98
C SER A 440 11.51 28.10 -25.05
N ILE A 441 11.47 27.48 -23.87
CA ILE A 441 10.50 27.76 -22.81
C ILE A 441 11.28 28.34 -21.64
N VAL A 442 10.96 29.59 -21.28
CA VAL A 442 11.51 30.27 -20.10
C VAL A 442 10.46 30.25 -19.00
N ASN A 443 10.86 29.79 -17.82
CA ASN A 443 10.00 29.69 -16.65
C ASN A 443 10.71 30.38 -15.47
N ASN A 444 10.17 31.52 -15.06
CA ASN A 444 10.64 32.28 -13.91
C ASN A 444 9.64 32.12 -12.77
N ARG A 445 10.10 31.67 -11.61
CA ARG A 445 9.25 31.49 -10.42
C ARG A 445 9.91 32.13 -9.21
N ASN A 446 9.14 32.92 -8.47
CA ASN A 446 9.51 33.37 -7.15
C ASN A 446 8.61 32.74 -6.10
N MET A 447 9.23 32.17 -5.07
CA MET A 447 8.56 31.45 -4.00
C MET A 447 9.03 32.02 -2.67
N SER A 448 8.10 32.57 -1.90
CA SER A 448 8.41 33.17 -0.61
C SER A 448 7.63 32.48 0.50
N LEU A 449 8.26 32.20 1.63
CA LEU A 449 7.59 31.74 2.84
C LEU A 449 7.14 32.93 3.67
N GLY A 450 5.86 32.93 4.06
CA GLY A 450 5.26 33.97 4.89
C GLY A 450 4.59 33.37 6.13
N ARG A 451 4.76 34.02 7.28
CA ARG A 451 4.03 33.70 8.50
C ARG A 451 2.70 34.43 8.49
N LEU A 452 1.61 33.67 8.59
CA LEU A 452 0.27 34.23 8.73
C LEU A 452 0.05 34.78 10.13
N ASP A 453 -0.92 35.67 10.27
CA ASP A 453 -1.31 36.23 11.56
C ASP A 453 -1.95 35.19 12.48
N LYS A 454 -2.11 35.56 13.76
CA LYS A 454 -2.68 34.72 14.82
C LYS A 454 -4.08 34.19 14.47
N GLU A 455 -4.87 34.95 13.72
CA GLU A 455 -6.21 34.55 13.26
C GLU A 455 -6.19 33.31 12.35
N PHE A 456 -5.07 33.06 11.69
CA PHE A 456 -4.82 31.89 10.84
C PHE A 456 -3.86 30.88 11.51
N GLY A 457 -3.75 30.94 12.84
CA GLY A 457 -2.99 29.96 13.61
C GLY A 457 -1.46 30.12 13.52
N ASN A 458 -0.94 31.29 13.14
CA ASN A 458 0.49 31.56 12.98
C ASN A 458 1.23 30.60 12.03
N GLN A 459 0.51 30.00 11.07
CA GLN A 459 1.09 29.02 10.15
C GLN A 459 2.03 29.67 9.14
N ILE A 460 3.05 28.93 8.71
CA ILE A 460 3.96 29.36 7.64
C ILE A 460 3.52 28.73 6.32
N ILE A 461 3.22 29.57 5.35
CA ILE A 461 2.73 29.15 4.03
C ILE A 461 3.69 29.55 2.92
N LEU A 462 3.63 28.80 1.81
CA LEU A 462 4.30 29.15 0.57
C LEU A 462 3.43 30.14 -0.21
N ILE A 463 4.02 31.26 -0.58
CA ILE A 463 3.41 32.32 -1.36
C ILE A 463 4.13 32.38 -2.71
N SER A 464 3.41 32.07 -3.78
CA SER A 464 3.91 32.29 -5.14
C SER A 464 3.60 33.73 -5.55
N LYS A 465 4.63 34.51 -5.82
CA LYS A 465 4.48 35.86 -6.38
C LYS A 465 4.81 35.83 -7.86
N LEU A 466 3.97 36.48 -8.67
CA LEU A 466 4.39 36.90 -10.00
C LEU A 466 5.50 37.96 -9.84
N PRO A 467 6.48 38.03 -10.76
CA PRO A 467 7.42 39.13 -10.79
C PRO A 467 6.67 40.47 -10.76
N GLU A 468 7.14 41.43 -9.96
CA GLU A 468 6.67 42.81 -10.08
C GLU A 468 7.26 43.38 -11.39
N ASP A 469 6.39 43.90 -12.26
CA ASP A 469 6.76 44.46 -13.57
C ASP A 469 7.69 45.68 -13.48
#